data_AF-M4CKX4-F1
#
_entry.id   AF-M4CKX4-F1
#
_cell.length_a   1.000
_cell.length_b   1.000
_cell.length_c   1.000
_cell.angle_alpha   90.00
_cell.angle_beta   90.00
_cell.angle_gamma   90.00
#
_symmetry.space_group_name_H-M   'P 1'
#
loop_
_entity.id
_entity.type
_entity.pdbx_description
1 polymer ?
#
loop_
_entity_poly.entity_id
_entity_poly.type
_entity_poly.pdbx_seq_one_letter_code
_entity_poly.pdbx_strand_id
1 'polypeptide(L)'
;MDHRLFDAARSGDTTTLQLLLQEDPLLLDRFSMSSLENPLHVSAFSGQAAFTAEILRHKQDLALELNQQGFSPLHIASASGKIEVVKALLSFGQKHVLCRLKDKDGSIPLHCAVQRGRIEVMKELISYFPESLKEVNASLETPLHVAVKNNQVEATKLLLEEIKKRDMSERIVNMENREGNTILHLATLGKQLQASCFLFFTHHLHTSTY
;
A
#
# COMPACT_ATOMS: atom_id res chain seq x y z
N MET A 1 20.18 -8.81 -18.90
CA MET A 1 19.20 -9.06 -17.82
C MET A 1 19.28 -10.56 -17.53
N ASP A 2 19.61 -10.96 -16.31
CA ASP A 2 19.66 -12.40 -16.00
C ASP A 2 18.22 -12.91 -15.82
N HIS A 3 17.68 -13.54 -16.87
CA HIS A 3 16.31 -14.05 -16.88
C HIS A 3 16.09 -15.10 -15.78
N ARG A 4 17.15 -15.84 -15.37
CA ARG A 4 17.08 -16.87 -14.33
C ARG A 4 16.63 -16.29 -12.99
N LEU A 5 17.12 -15.10 -12.63
CA LEU A 5 16.77 -14.45 -11.37
C LEU A 5 15.30 -14.03 -11.34
N PHE A 6 14.79 -13.50 -12.46
CA PHE A 6 13.39 -13.08 -12.55
C PHE A 6 12.43 -14.26 -12.64
N ASP A 7 12.84 -15.36 -13.28
CA ASP A 7 12.06 -16.59 -13.29
C ASP A 7 12.02 -17.23 -11.91
N ALA A 8 13.15 -17.24 -11.19
CA ALA A 8 13.20 -17.65 -9.79
C ALA A 8 12.33 -16.75 -8.90
N ALA A 9 12.33 -15.43 -9.12
CA ALA A 9 11.47 -14.50 -8.38
C ALA A 9 9.98 -14.73 -8.61
N ARG A 10 9.62 -15.15 -9.84
CA ARG A 10 8.24 -15.43 -10.22
C ARG A 10 7.76 -16.77 -9.65
N SER A 11 8.61 -17.79 -9.67
CA SER A 11 8.32 -19.14 -9.14
C SER A 11 8.51 -19.26 -7.63
N GLY A 12 9.27 -18.34 -7.02
CA GLY A 12 9.63 -18.38 -5.61
C GLY A 12 10.82 -19.30 -5.30
N ASP A 13 11.62 -19.65 -6.30
CA ASP A 13 12.74 -20.58 -6.17
C ASP A 13 13.95 -19.93 -5.46
N THR A 14 14.02 -20.14 -4.14
CA THR A 14 15.14 -19.68 -3.31
C THR A 14 16.43 -20.46 -3.55
N THR A 15 16.36 -21.69 -4.05
CA THR A 15 17.53 -22.51 -4.35
C THR A 15 18.28 -21.94 -5.53
N THR A 16 17.55 -21.62 -6.61
CA THR A 16 18.14 -20.96 -7.78
C THR A 16 18.69 -19.58 -7.42
N LEU A 17 18.01 -18.82 -6.55
CA LEU A 17 18.55 -17.56 -6.03
C LEU A 17 19.89 -17.76 -5.31
N GLN A 18 19.99 -18.73 -4.41
CA GLN A 18 21.23 -19.02 -3.68
C GLN A 18 22.37 -19.44 -4.62
N LEU A 19 22.08 -20.27 -5.61
CA LEU A 19 23.07 -20.66 -6.63
C LEU A 19 23.56 -19.45 -7.42
N LEU A 20 22.65 -18.58 -7.85
CA LEU A 20 22.99 -17.36 -8.58
C LEU A 20 23.85 -16.40 -7.75
N LEU A 21 23.57 -16.26 -6.45
CA LEU A 21 24.37 -15.44 -5.53
C LEU A 21 25.75 -16.06 -5.23
N GLN A 22 25.88 -17.39 -5.29
CA GLN A 22 27.17 -18.07 -5.20
C GLN A 22 28.00 -17.89 -6.48
N GLU A 23 27.37 -17.96 -7.65
CA GLU A 23 27.99 -17.70 -8.95
C GLU A 23 28.46 -16.23 -9.05
N ASP A 24 27.66 -15.30 -8.53
CA ASP A 24 27.92 -13.86 -8.56
C ASP A 24 27.42 -13.15 -7.28
N PRO A 25 28.33 -12.88 -6.31
CA PRO A 25 27.95 -12.18 -5.07
C PRO A 25 27.47 -10.74 -5.27
N LEU A 26 27.85 -10.09 -6.38
CA LEU A 26 27.45 -8.71 -6.68
C LEU A 26 26.22 -8.65 -7.59
N LEU A 27 25.57 -9.79 -7.86
CA LEU A 27 24.43 -9.89 -8.77
C LEU A 27 23.35 -8.85 -8.46
N LEU A 28 22.98 -8.72 -7.18
CA LEU A 28 21.92 -7.79 -6.73
C LEU A 28 22.32 -6.31 -6.81
N ASP A 29 23.60 -5.98 -6.84
CA ASP A 29 24.07 -4.59 -6.96
C ASP A 29 23.95 -4.08 -8.41
N ARG A 30 24.13 -4.96 -9.39
CA ARG A 30 24.10 -4.60 -10.81
C ARG A 30 22.70 -4.23 -11.32
N PHE A 31 21.65 -4.72 -10.65
CA PHE A 31 20.26 -4.45 -11.03
C PHE A 31 19.79 -3.04 -10.64
N SER A 32 20.55 -2.30 -9.83
CA SER A 32 20.23 -0.93 -9.39
C SER A 32 20.36 0.12 -10.51
N MET A 33 20.85 -0.26 -11.70
CA MET A 33 21.22 0.69 -12.77
C MET A 33 20.36 0.62 -14.05
N SER A 34 19.39 -0.29 -14.12
CA SER A 34 18.41 -0.29 -15.23
C SER A 34 17.04 0.02 -14.66
N SER A 35 16.44 1.11 -15.13
CA SER A 35 15.08 1.58 -14.88
C SER A 35 14.00 0.55 -15.26
N LEU A 36 14.01 -0.64 -14.67
CA LEU A 36 13.14 -1.79 -14.93
C LEU A 36 12.88 -2.49 -13.59
N GLU A 37 11.77 -3.21 -13.49
CA GLU A 37 11.39 -3.96 -12.29
C GLU A 37 12.56 -4.76 -11.71
N ASN A 38 12.84 -4.59 -10.42
CA ASN A 38 13.80 -5.44 -9.71
C ASN A 38 13.12 -6.76 -9.26
N PRO A 39 13.88 -7.78 -8.83
CA PRO A 39 13.32 -9.08 -8.45
C PRO A 39 12.24 -9.01 -7.35
N LEU A 40 12.31 -8.02 -6.45
CA LEU A 40 11.29 -7.83 -5.40
C LEU A 40 9.95 -7.36 -5.96
N HIS A 41 9.92 -6.59 -7.05
CA HIS A 41 8.67 -6.23 -7.72
C HIS A 41 7.97 -7.48 -8.25
N VAL A 42 8.74 -8.39 -8.86
CA VAL A 42 8.21 -9.65 -9.42
C VAL A 42 7.74 -10.59 -8.31
N SER A 43 8.52 -10.79 -7.25
CA SER A 43 8.11 -11.63 -6.11
C SER A 43 6.91 -11.04 -5.36
N ALA A 44 6.82 -9.71 -5.26
CA ALA A 44 5.68 -8.99 -4.69
C ALA A 44 4.39 -9.16 -5.49
N PHE A 45 4.48 -9.13 -6.82
CA PHE A 45 3.34 -9.40 -7.69
C PHE A 45 2.90 -10.86 -7.60
N SER A 46 3.86 -11.79 -7.67
CA SER A 46 3.61 -13.24 -7.65
C SER A 46 3.22 -13.77 -6.26
N GLY A 47 3.51 -13.05 -5.18
CA GLY A 47 3.19 -13.48 -3.81
C GLY A 47 4.25 -14.38 -3.16
N GLN A 48 5.50 -14.33 -3.63
CA GLN A 48 6.56 -15.21 -3.18
C GLN A 48 7.25 -14.66 -1.92
N ALA A 49 6.66 -14.90 -0.75
CA ALA A 49 7.10 -14.33 0.53
C ALA A 49 8.48 -14.85 0.97
N ALA A 50 8.73 -16.17 0.84
CA ALA A 50 10.02 -16.77 1.20
C ALA A 50 11.16 -16.21 0.34
N PHE A 51 10.94 -16.10 -0.97
CA PHE A 51 11.87 -15.50 -1.90
C PHE A 51 12.13 -14.02 -1.59
N THR A 52 11.06 -13.27 -1.29
CA THR A 52 11.16 -11.86 -0.88
C THR A 52 12.00 -11.72 0.38
N ALA A 53 11.74 -12.51 1.42
CA ALA A 53 12.50 -12.49 2.67
C ALA A 53 13.98 -12.84 2.43
N GLU A 54 14.27 -13.78 1.54
CA GLU A 54 15.64 -14.16 1.22
C GLU A 54 16.39 -13.01 0.51
N ILE A 55 15.80 -12.37 -0.49
CA ILE A 55 16.43 -11.20 -1.13
C ILE A 55 16.69 -10.08 -0.12
N LEU A 56 15.73 -9.80 0.77
CA LEU A 56 15.88 -8.76 1.79
C LEU A 56 16.98 -9.07 2.81
N ARG A 57 17.34 -10.34 3.04
CA ARG A 57 18.52 -10.69 3.86
C ARG A 57 19.82 -10.26 3.21
N HIS A 58 19.90 -10.31 1.88
CA HIS A 58 21.10 -9.96 1.13
C HIS A 58 21.16 -8.47 0.78
N LYS A 59 20.04 -7.86 0.36
CA LYS A 59 19.99 -6.45 -0.07
C LYS A 59 18.63 -5.80 0.20
N GLN A 60 18.51 -5.14 1.36
CA GLN A 60 17.27 -4.47 1.79
C GLN A 60 16.90 -3.27 0.93
N ASP A 61 17.89 -2.57 0.36
CA ASP A 61 17.66 -1.32 -0.38
C ASP A 61 16.81 -1.52 -1.65
N LEU A 62 16.78 -2.74 -2.20
CA LEU A 62 15.90 -3.09 -3.32
C LEU A 62 14.41 -2.88 -2.99
N ALA A 63 14.03 -2.91 -1.71
CA ALA A 63 12.65 -2.64 -1.29
C ALA A 63 12.24 -1.18 -1.47
N LEU A 64 13.22 -0.26 -1.51
CA LEU A 64 13.00 1.18 -1.66
C LEU A 64 12.99 1.63 -3.13
N GLU A 65 13.57 0.83 -4.02
CA GLU A 65 13.62 1.14 -5.44
C GLU A 65 12.21 1.13 -6.04
N LEU A 66 11.94 2.13 -6.87
CA LEU A 66 10.67 2.26 -7.59
C LEU A 66 10.84 1.77 -9.03
N ASN A 67 9.87 1.02 -9.54
CA ASN A 67 9.85 0.65 -10.95
C ASN A 67 9.51 1.84 -11.87
N GLN A 68 9.42 1.58 -13.18
CA GLN A 68 9.13 2.63 -14.18
C GLN A 68 7.80 3.35 -13.96
N GLN A 69 6.84 2.73 -13.28
CA GLN A 69 5.54 3.28 -12.95
C GLN A 69 5.56 4.01 -11.60
N GLY A 70 6.69 4.02 -10.90
CA GLY A 70 6.86 4.64 -9.59
C GLY A 70 6.42 3.74 -8.43
N PHE A 71 6.08 2.48 -8.67
CA PHE A 71 5.66 1.57 -7.61
C PHE A 71 6.89 0.95 -6.96
N SER A 72 6.92 0.94 -5.62
CA SER A 72 7.82 0.06 -4.87
C SER A 72 7.26 -1.37 -4.81
N PRO A 73 8.06 -2.38 -4.42
CA PRO A 73 7.55 -3.72 -4.15
C PRO A 73 6.38 -3.76 -3.16
N LEU A 74 6.38 -2.86 -2.16
CA LEU A 74 5.27 -2.76 -1.21
C LEU A 74 3.99 -2.27 -1.87
N HIS A 75 4.03 -1.29 -2.79
CA HIS A 75 2.84 -0.87 -3.54
C HIS A 75 2.24 -2.04 -4.33
N ILE A 76 3.08 -2.81 -5.01
CA ILE A 76 2.66 -3.96 -5.81
C ILE A 76 2.03 -5.04 -4.93
N ALA A 77 2.70 -5.43 -3.84
CA ALA A 77 2.17 -6.42 -2.90
C ALA A 77 0.84 -5.94 -2.29
N SER A 78 0.74 -4.65 -1.98
CA SER A 78 -0.45 -4.04 -1.41
C SER A 78 -1.64 -4.02 -2.37
N ALA A 79 -1.45 -3.62 -3.62
CA ALA A 79 -2.49 -3.66 -4.66
C ALA A 79 -2.92 -5.11 -4.98
N SER A 80 -1.95 -6.03 -4.99
CA SER A 80 -2.15 -7.44 -5.34
C SER A 80 -2.70 -8.28 -4.18
N GLY A 81 -2.80 -7.72 -2.97
CA GLY A 81 -3.33 -8.40 -1.80
C GLY A 81 -2.42 -9.49 -1.23
N LYS A 82 -1.11 -9.42 -1.48
CA LYS A 82 -0.13 -10.45 -1.07
C LYS A 82 0.31 -10.22 0.38
N ILE A 83 -0.56 -10.54 1.34
CA ILE A 83 -0.35 -10.24 2.77
C ILE A 83 0.98 -10.79 3.33
N GLU A 84 1.36 -12.02 2.97
CA GLU A 84 2.62 -12.60 3.47
C GLU A 84 3.86 -11.89 2.89
N VAL A 85 3.77 -11.36 1.67
CA VAL A 85 4.85 -10.51 1.12
C VAL A 85 4.86 -9.13 1.81
N VAL A 86 3.70 -8.55 2.10
CA VAL A 86 3.60 -7.30 2.87
C VAL A 86 4.27 -7.46 4.23
N LYS A 87 3.96 -8.54 4.96
CA LYS A 87 4.62 -8.86 6.25
C LYS A 87 6.12 -9.05 6.08
N ALA A 88 6.55 -9.79 5.07
CA ALA A 88 7.98 -9.98 4.78
C ALA A 88 8.71 -8.67 4.46
N LEU A 89 8.08 -7.74 3.74
CA LEU A 89 8.68 -6.41 3.46
C LEU A 89 8.75 -5.54 4.72
N LEU A 90 7.72 -5.60 5.57
CA LEU A 90 7.62 -4.79 6.79
C LEU A 90 8.41 -5.35 7.98
N SER A 91 8.91 -6.59 7.89
CA SER A 91 9.76 -7.20 8.92
C SER A 91 11.22 -6.71 8.90
N PHE A 92 11.61 -5.88 7.91
CA PHE A 92 12.97 -5.33 7.79
C PHE A 92 13.05 -3.85 8.19
N GLY A 93 14.29 -3.36 8.39
CA GLY A 93 14.58 -2.15 9.17
C GLY A 93 14.00 -0.82 8.63
N GLN A 94 13.54 -0.78 7.38
CA GLN A 94 13.12 0.45 6.70
C GLN A 94 11.59 0.59 6.54
N LYS A 95 10.80 -0.17 7.31
CA LYS A 95 9.32 -0.17 7.24
C LYS A 95 8.67 1.22 7.24
N HIS A 96 9.17 2.15 8.05
CA HIS A 96 8.62 3.51 8.15
C HIS A 96 8.81 4.33 6.88
N VAL A 97 9.90 4.08 6.15
CA VAL A 97 10.17 4.70 4.85
C VAL A 97 9.31 4.02 3.79
N LEU A 98 9.29 2.68 3.78
CA LEU A 98 8.53 1.89 2.82
C LEU A 98 7.04 2.26 2.78
N CYS A 99 6.40 2.41 3.93
CA CYS A 99 4.98 2.78 4.00
C CYS A 99 4.68 4.23 3.57
N ARG A 100 5.71 5.08 3.42
CA ARG A 100 5.60 6.50 3.03
C ARG A 100 6.02 6.77 1.58
N LEU A 101 6.63 5.79 0.91
CA LEU A 101 7.00 5.94 -0.50
C LEU A 101 5.75 6.29 -1.29
N LYS A 102 5.88 7.29 -2.16
CA LYS A 102 4.81 7.75 -3.04
C LYS A 102 5.11 7.28 -4.45
N ASP A 103 4.11 6.71 -5.10
CA ASP A 103 4.15 6.45 -6.52
C ASP A 103 4.00 7.74 -7.36
N LYS A 104 3.90 7.59 -8.68
CA LYS A 104 3.74 8.73 -9.60
C LYS A 104 2.44 9.51 -9.39
N ASP A 105 1.41 8.89 -8.84
CA ASP A 105 0.14 9.53 -8.50
C ASP A 105 0.17 10.14 -7.09
N GLY A 106 1.34 10.13 -6.43
CA GLY A 106 1.52 10.57 -5.05
C GLY A 106 0.94 9.59 -4.03
N SER A 107 0.46 8.42 -4.46
CA SER A 107 -0.20 7.44 -3.62
C SER A 107 0.82 6.62 -2.85
N ILE A 108 0.61 6.46 -1.54
CA ILE A 108 1.33 5.50 -0.70
C ILE A 108 0.72 4.08 -0.81
N PRO A 109 1.39 3.00 -0.36
CA PRO A 109 0.89 1.64 -0.49
C PRO A 109 -0.52 1.40 0.07
N LEU A 110 -0.92 2.13 1.13
CA LEU A 110 -2.28 2.06 1.67
C LEU A 110 -3.34 2.50 0.64
N HIS A 111 -3.09 3.55 -0.15
CA HIS A 111 -4.03 3.97 -1.19
C HIS A 111 -4.23 2.86 -2.23
N CYS A 112 -3.15 2.18 -2.64
CA CYS A 112 -3.23 1.06 -3.59
C CYS A 112 -4.01 -0.14 -3.02
N ALA A 113 -3.80 -0.48 -1.74
CA ALA A 113 -4.57 -1.52 -1.06
C ALA A 113 -6.06 -1.15 -0.98
N VAL A 114 -6.36 0.10 -0.64
CA VAL A 114 -7.73 0.61 -0.53
C VAL A 114 -8.44 0.61 -1.88
N GLN A 115 -7.81 1.15 -2.93
CA GLN A 115 -8.37 1.19 -4.28
C GLN A 115 -8.79 -0.20 -4.77
N ARG A 116 -8.06 -1.25 -4.36
CA ARG A 116 -8.30 -2.66 -4.71
C ARG A 116 -9.08 -3.44 -3.65
N GLY A 117 -9.53 -2.80 -2.56
CA GLY A 117 -10.31 -3.44 -1.49
C GLY A 117 -9.57 -4.53 -0.72
N ARG A 118 -8.24 -4.42 -0.54
CA ARG A 118 -7.40 -5.44 0.12
C ARG A 118 -7.43 -5.30 1.65
N ILE A 119 -8.54 -5.70 2.27
CA ILE A 119 -8.83 -5.47 3.69
C ILE A 119 -7.74 -5.96 4.64
N GLU A 120 -7.23 -7.18 4.48
CA GLU A 120 -6.20 -7.71 5.38
C GLU A 120 -4.86 -6.97 5.25
N VAL A 121 -4.50 -6.57 4.03
CA VAL A 121 -3.34 -5.70 3.80
C VAL A 121 -3.54 -4.34 4.44
N MET A 122 -4.73 -3.75 4.33
CA MET A 122 -5.03 -2.46 4.94
C MET A 122 -4.81 -2.51 6.46
N LYS A 123 -5.34 -3.54 7.13
CA LYS A 123 -5.15 -3.73 8.58
C LYS A 123 -3.68 -3.80 8.95
N GLU A 124 -2.89 -4.57 8.20
CA GLU A 124 -1.45 -4.71 8.44
C GLU A 124 -0.72 -3.37 8.27
N LEU A 125 -0.97 -2.66 7.15
CA LEU A 125 -0.35 -1.37 6.88
C LEU A 125 -0.71 -0.31 7.93
N ILE A 126 -1.97 -0.24 8.34
CA ILE A 126 -2.45 0.70 9.37
C ILE A 126 -1.87 0.36 10.74
N SER A 127 -1.70 -0.93 11.05
CA SER A 127 -1.06 -1.39 12.28
C SER A 127 0.40 -0.90 12.38
N TYR A 128 1.16 -1.00 11.27
CA TYR A 128 2.55 -0.55 11.22
C TYR A 128 2.72 0.96 11.08
N PHE A 129 1.80 1.62 10.38
CA PHE A 129 1.89 3.05 10.09
C PHE A 129 0.50 3.72 10.18
N PRO A 130 0.00 4.01 11.39
CA PRO A 130 -1.32 4.61 11.59
C PRO A 130 -1.50 5.97 10.90
N GLU A 131 -0.44 6.77 10.80
CA GLU A 131 -0.50 8.08 10.15
C GLU A 131 -0.75 7.99 8.64
N SER A 132 -0.66 6.81 8.03
CA SER A 132 -1.08 6.58 6.63
C SER A 132 -2.53 7.00 6.37
N LEU A 133 -3.39 7.00 7.40
CA LEU A 133 -4.80 7.40 7.30
C LEU A 133 -5.00 8.88 6.92
N LYS A 134 -4.02 9.75 7.21
CA LYS A 134 -4.03 11.18 6.87
C LYS A 134 -3.18 11.54 5.65
N GLU A 135 -2.42 10.58 5.10
CA GLU A 135 -1.62 10.84 3.92
C GLU A 135 -2.51 11.14 2.73
N VAL A 136 -2.06 12.02 1.85
CA VAL A 136 -2.78 12.39 0.63
C VAL A 136 -1.96 12.10 -0.61
N ASN A 137 -2.66 11.67 -1.65
CA ASN A 137 -2.10 11.51 -2.99
C ASN A 137 -2.00 12.88 -3.73
N ALA A 138 -1.57 12.87 -4.99
CA ALA A 138 -1.42 14.09 -5.80
C ALA A 138 -2.75 14.84 -6.05
N SER A 139 -3.88 14.14 -5.92
CA SER A 139 -5.23 14.72 -5.99
C SER A 139 -5.75 15.20 -4.63
N LEU A 140 -4.89 15.29 -3.62
CA LEU A 140 -5.25 15.60 -2.23
C LEU A 140 -6.28 14.63 -1.63
N GLU A 141 -6.38 13.41 -2.17
CA GLU A 141 -7.30 12.39 -1.67
C GLU A 141 -6.63 11.58 -0.58
N THR A 142 -7.27 11.47 0.58
CA THR A 142 -6.89 10.52 1.63
C THR A 142 -7.27 9.09 1.24
N PRO A 143 -6.80 8.03 1.94
CA PRO A 143 -7.28 6.68 1.71
C PRO A 143 -8.81 6.57 1.81
N LEU A 144 -9.45 7.35 2.70
CA LEU A 144 -10.90 7.36 2.82
C LEU A 144 -11.61 7.95 1.59
N HIS A 145 -11.06 9.01 0.98
CA HIS A 145 -11.55 9.53 -0.31
C HIS A 145 -11.46 8.46 -1.40
N VAL A 146 -10.32 7.77 -1.49
CA VAL A 146 -10.12 6.70 -2.48
C VAL A 146 -11.10 5.56 -2.26
N ALA A 147 -11.35 5.15 -1.01
CA ALA A 147 -12.32 4.09 -0.69
C ALA A 147 -13.74 4.45 -1.16
N VAL A 148 -14.20 5.66 -0.81
CA VAL A 148 -15.52 6.16 -1.24
C VAL A 148 -15.55 6.30 -2.75
N LYS A 149 -14.60 6.99 -3.39
CA LYS A 149 -14.59 7.18 -4.85
C LYS A 149 -14.65 5.86 -5.64
N ASN A 150 -14.02 4.79 -5.13
CA ASN A 150 -14.02 3.47 -5.77
C ASN A 150 -15.13 2.52 -5.27
N ASN A 151 -16.09 3.01 -4.49
CA ASN A 151 -17.20 2.23 -3.93
C ASN A 151 -16.75 1.00 -3.10
N GLN A 152 -15.64 1.15 -2.37
CA GLN A 152 -15.07 0.08 -1.56
C GLN A 152 -15.70 0.07 -0.16
N VAL A 153 -16.93 -0.41 -0.06
CA VAL A 153 -17.77 -0.32 1.16
C VAL A 153 -17.06 -0.87 2.41
N GLU A 154 -16.47 -2.07 2.32
CA GLU A 154 -15.78 -2.69 3.47
C GLU A 154 -14.48 -1.95 3.83
N ALA A 155 -13.78 -1.40 2.84
CA ALA A 155 -12.61 -0.56 3.08
C ALA A 155 -13.00 0.75 3.77
N THR A 156 -14.10 1.38 3.34
CA THR A 156 -14.65 2.59 3.97
C THR A 156 -15.01 2.35 5.43
N LYS A 157 -15.71 1.24 5.73
CA LYS A 157 -16.05 0.85 7.12
C LYS A 157 -14.79 0.68 7.97
N LEU A 158 -13.83 -0.12 7.49
CA LEU A 158 -12.58 -0.37 8.22
C LEU A 158 -11.82 0.93 8.49
N LEU A 159 -11.70 1.81 7.49
CA LEU A 159 -11.00 3.09 7.63
C LEU A 159 -11.69 4.00 8.65
N LEU A 160 -13.02 4.10 8.62
CA LEU A 160 -13.78 4.90 9.59
C LEU A 160 -13.66 4.36 11.02
N GLU A 161 -13.68 3.03 11.20
CA GLU A 161 -13.44 2.39 12.48
C GLU A 161 -12.05 2.70 13.03
N GLU A 162 -11.00 2.58 12.21
CA GLU A 162 -9.62 2.89 12.60
C GLU A 162 -9.40 4.40 12.87
N ILE A 163 -10.05 5.28 12.10
CA ILE A 163 -10.02 6.74 12.34
C ILE A 163 -10.70 7.06 13.68
N LYS A 164 -11.88 6.49 13.94
CA LYS A 164 -12.63 6.70 15.19
C LYS A 164 -11.86 6.17 16.39
N LYS A 165 -11.30 4.97 16.29
CA LYS A 165 -10.49 4.33 17.35
C LYS A 165 -9.28 5.16 17.78
N ARG A 166 -8.75 5.99 16.87
CA ARG A 166 -7.55 6.81 17.07
C ARG A 166 -7.85 8.29 17.28
N ASP A 167 -9.14 8.64 17.40
CA ASP A 167 -9.62 10.00 17.61
C ASP A 167 -9.16 11.01 16.53
N MET A 168 -9.14 10.56 15.26
CA MET A 168 -8.72 11.38 14.11
C MET A 168 -9.89 11.87 13.25
N SER A 169 -11.13 11.71 13.74
CA SER A 169 -12.38 11.83 12.98
C SER A 169 -12.59 13.21 12.36
N GLU A 170 -12.60 14.28 13.17
CA GLU A 170 -13.02 15.61 12.71
C GLU A 170 -12.13 16.18 11.59
N ARG A 171 -10.84 15.86 11.64
CA ARG A 171 -9.87 16.38 10.68
C ARG A 171 -9.90 15.64 9.36
N ILE A 172 -10.03 14.31 9.36
CA ILE A 172 -9.89 13.49 8.13
C ILE A 172 -11.18 13.48 7.31
N VAL A 173 -12.34 13.41 7.96
CA VAL A 173 -13.64 13.29 7.25
C VAL A 173 -14.05 14.57 6.51
N ASN A 174 -13.55 15.72 6.98
CA ASN A 174 -13.85 17.03 6.40
C ASN A 174 -12.75 17.55 5.48
N MET A 175 -11.70 16.76 5.21
CA MET A 175 -10.70 17.16 4.21
C MET A 175 -11.36 17.22 2.84
N GLU A 176 -10.97 18.23 2.07
CA GLU A 176 -11.36 18.36 0.67
C GLU A 176 -10.23 17.81 -0.21
N ASN A 177 -10.61 17.09 -1.26
CA ASN A 177 -9.68 16.75 -2.32
C ASN A 177 -9.37 17.99 -3.20
N ARG A 178 -8.57 17.81 -4.25
CA ARG A 178 -8.19 18.89 -5.18
C ARG A 178 -9.36 19.57 -5.88
N GLU A 179 -10.52 18.92 -5.94
CA GLU A 179 -11.75 19.44 -6.55
C GLU A 179 -12.66 20.15 -5.54
N GLY A 180 -12.27 20.25 -4.26
CA GLY A 180 -13.11 20.79 -3.20
C GLY A 180 -14.12 19.78 -2.64
N ASN A 181 -14.03 18.51 -3.03
CA ASN A 181 -14.98 17.49 -2.60
C ASN A 181 -14.51 16.83 -1.30
N THR A 182 -15.32 16.92 -0.25
CA THR A 182 -15.21 16.03 0.92
C THR A 182 -15.72 14.62 0.61
N ILE A 183 -15.45 13.66 1.50
CA ILE A 183 -15.97 12.29 1.36
C ILE A 183 -17.50 12.24 1.27
N LEU A 184 -18.22 13.18 1.90
CA LEU A 184 -19.68 13.23 1.84
C LEU A 184 -20.17 13.69 0.46
N HIS A 185 -19.48 14.65 -0.16
CA HIS A 185 -19.73 15.03 -1.54
C HIS A 185 -19.53 13.83 -2.47
N LEU A 186 -18.41 13.09 -2.31
CA LEU A 186 -18.15 11.90 -3.12
C LEU A 186 -19.19 10.78 -2.91
N ALA A 187 -19.60 10.52 -1.66
CA ALA A 187 -20.58 9.50 -1.34
C ALA A 187 -21.98 9.81 -1.92
N THR A 188 -22.37 11.08 -1.89
CA THR A 188 -23.66 11.54 -2.44
C THR A 188 -23.66 11.52 -3.97
N LEU A 189 -22.59 12.02 -4.62
CA LEU A 189 -22.42 11.98 -6.08
C LEU A 189 -22.38 10.54 -6.61
N GLY A 190 -21.68 9.65 -5.91
CA GLY A 190 -21.54 8.24 -6.29
C GLY A 190 -22.77 7.37 -5.99
N LYS A 191 -23.87 7.94 -5.47
CA LYS A 191 -25.08 7.22 -5.01
C LYS A 191 -24.76 6.12 -3.97
N GLN A 192 -23.74 6.32 -3.15
CA GLN A 192 -23.31 5.36 -2.13
C GLN A 192 -24.13 5.53 -0.87
N LEU A 193 -25.39 5.07 -0.91
CA LEU A 193 -26.36 5.25 0.18
C LEU A 193 -25.84 4.68 1.51
N GLN A 194 -25.14 3.55 1.50
CA GLN A 194 -24.58 2.97 2.73
C GLN A 194 -23.46 3.83 3.33
N ALA A 195 -22.54 4.33 2.49
CA ALA A 195 -21.46 5.20 2.95
C ALA A 195 -21.99 6.56 3.42
N SER A 196 -22.90 7.16 2.67
CA SER A 196 -23.54 8.44 3.04
C SER A 196 -24.38 8.34 4.30
N CYS A 197 -25.21 7.30 4.46
CA CYS A 197 -25.94 7.06 5.70
C CYS A 197 -24.97 6.87 6.87
N PHE A 198 -23.95 6.03 6.72
CA PHE A 198 -23.00 5.77 7.79
C PHE A 198 -22.25 7.06 8.20
N LEU A 199 -21.80 7.86 7.24
CA LEU A 199 -21.17 9.16 7.49
C LEU A 199 -22.12 10.14 8.19
N PHE A 200 -23.37 10.23 7.73
CA PHE A 200 -24.40 11.08 8.33
C PHE A 200 -24.65 10.72 9.80
N PHE A 201 -24.79 9.42 10.11
CA PHE A 201 -24.97 8.94 11.48
C PHE A 201 -23.73 9.15 12.35
N THR A 202 -22.52 9.01 11.80
CA THR A 202 -21.30 9.31 12.57
C THR A 202 -21.15 10.79 12.89
N HIS A 203 -21.59 11.69 11.99
CA HIS A 203 -21.49 13.14 12.20
C HIS A 203 -22.50 13.67 13.22
N HIS A 204 -23.72 13.12 13.26
CA HIS A 204 -24.76 13.55 14.21
C HIS A 204 -24.55 13.05 15.65
N LEU A 205 -23.76 11.99 15.85
CA LEU A 205 -23.41 11.53 17.20
C LEU A 205 -22.41 12.45 17.92
N HIS A 206 -21.72 13.36 17.21
CA HIS A 206 -20.83 14.36 17.83
C HIS A 206 -21.50 15.71 18.07
N THR A 207 -22.58 16.03 17.36
CA THR A 207 -23.33 17.29 17.58
C THR A 207 -24.39 17.18 18.69
N SER A 208 -24.64 15.98 19.23
CA SER A 208 -25.69 15.74 20.24
C SER A 208 -25.18 15.70 21.69
N THR A 209 -23.91 16.03 21.93
CA THR A 209 -23.36 16.20 23.28
C THR A 209 -22.96 17.65 23.54
N TYR A 210 -23.95 18.55 23.54
CA TYR A 210 -23.94 19.82 24.30
C TYR A 210 -25.38 20.20 24.64
#